data_AF-A0A535L4T9-F1
#
_entry.id   AF-A0A535L4T9-F1
#
_cell.length_a   1.000
_cell.length_b   1.000
_cell.length_c   1.000
_cell.angle_alpha   90.00
_cell.angle_beta   90.00
_cell.angle_gamma   90.00
#
_symmetry.space_group_name_H-M   'P 1'
#
loop_
_entity.id
_entity.type
_entity.pdbx_description
1 polymer ?
#
loop_
_entity_poly.entity_id
_entity_poly.type
_entity_poly.pdbx_seq_one_letter_code
_entity_poly.pdbx_strand_id
1 'polypeptide(L)'
;MTRRFQPRSTPAENLRIVIHTIPWRLLILLPLIILLAIPAFYYGSNAGQKVFPTMTNFFYNLTGSPSAATPTPFPPFPTALPQVGSLLYTVQSGDSCDEILFRQMHMADAGTIFTDVKPNTIQALDASIGQNCHALQDGIVLTLSPQYPLIVLGGEVLKVDPTSSQQVLPTPVINVVHQQQLGTDCSGGCLLAVRLAPGVQVRLFVQTTLPVKAGSWVWAQAALARKNIKDFDNYPYADPLASLNGMSLRACDLQIDNRQDDNSLSCSQLLPNTIDDDGGAWLFGVTGPGSLDHWGYSLHLSTGMRMLLWLTTDTNGDLKFHQGYPVFRYDDATHVYVRV
;
A
#
# COMPACT_ATOMS: atom_id res chain seq x y z
N MET A 1 16.25 -28.94 61.62
CA MET A 1 14.83 -29.33 61.73
C MET A 1 14.24 -29.48 60.33
N THR A 2 14.06 -30.74 59.93
CA THR A 2 13.06 -31.32 59.00
C THR A 2 12.51 -30.47 57.83
N ARG A 3 13.10 -30.67 56.64
CA ARG A 3 12.44 -30.49 55.34
C ARG A 3 11.29 -31.50 55.20
N ARG A 4 10.06 -31.02 54.92
CA ARG A 4 8.93 -31.87 54.52
C ARG A 4 9.10 -32.27 53.06
N PHE A 5 9.24 -33.56 52.80
CA PHE A 5 9.10 -34.16 51.47
C PHE A 5 7.60 -34.30 51.15
N GLN A 6 7.16 -33.75 50.01
CA GLN A 6 5.85 -34.07 49.43
C GLN A 6 5.91 -35.44 48.74
N PRO A 7 4.91 -36.30 48.90
CA PRO A 7 4.86 -37.58 48.20
C PRO A 7 4.53 -37.37 46.72
N ARG A 8 5.26 -38.07 45.85
CA ARG A 8 4.98 -38.14 44.40
C ARG A 8 3.63 -38.86 44.18
N SER A 9 2.72 -38.19 43.48
CA SER A 9 1.46 -38.75 42.98
C SER A 9 1.71 -39.95 42.07
N THR A 10 0.94 -41.02 42.25
CA THR A 10 1.07 -42.23 41.43
C THR A 10 0.30 -42.09 40.10
N PRO A 11 0.76 -42.71 39.00
CA PRO A 11 0.12 -42.61 37.68
C PRO A 11 -1.33 -43.12 37.65
N ALA A 12 -1.74 -43.94 38.64
CA ALA A 12 -3.11 -44.40 38.80
C ALA A 12 -4.08 -43.30 39.29
N GLU A 13 -3.61 -42.32 40.06
CA GLU A 13 -4.44 -41.19 40.52
C GLU A 13 -4.74 -40.20 39.39
N ASN A 14 -3.76 -39.95 38.51
CA ASN A 14 -3.96 -39.06 37.35
C ASN A 14 -4.96 -39.65 36.34
N LEU A 15 -4.98 -40.96 36.13
CA LEU A 15 -5.90 -41.60 35.19
C LEU A 15 -7.36 -41.51 35.68
N ARG A 16 -7.57 -41.59 37.00
CA ARG A 16 -8.90 -41.52 37.63
C ARG A 16 -9.49 -40.11 37.53
N ILE A 17 -8.66 -39.08 37.59
CA ILE A 17 -9.05 -37.68 37.41
C ILE A 17 -9.44 -37.43 35.94
N VAL A 18 -8.68 -37.94 34.98
CA VAL A 18 -8.96 -37.75 33.54
C VAL A 18 -10.26 -38.44 33.08
N ILE A 19 -10.59 -39.62 33.63
CA ILE A 19 -11.82 -40.34 33.24
C ILE A 19 -13.09 -39.63 33.77
N HIS A 20 -13.00 -38.92 34.90
CA HIS A 20 -14.12 -38.17 35.49
C HIS A 20 -14.34 -36.78 34.87
N THR A 21 -13.35 -36.22 34.16
CA THR A 21 -13.50 -34.93 33.47
C THR A 21 -14.08 -35.05 32.07
N ILE A 22 -14.14 -36.26 31.50
CA ILE A 22 -14.77 -36.49 30.19
C ILE A 22 -16.30 -36.35 30.35
N PRO A 23 -16.96 -35.43 29.64
CA PRO A 23 -18.39 -35.19 29.77
C PRO A 23 -19.16 -36.24 28.97
N TRP A 24 -19.18 -37.49 29.47
CA TRP A 24 -19.75 -38.66 28.80
C TRP A 24 -21.19 -38.46 28.33
N ARG A 25 -22.00 -37.69 29.08
CA ARG A 25 -23.37 -37.33 28.68
C ARG A 25 -23.42 -36.56 27.37
N LEU A 26 -22.44 -35.69 27.10
CA LEU A 26 -22.34 -34.87 25.89
C LEU A 26 -21.88 -35.72 24.69
N LEU A 27 -20.93 -36.64 24.90
CA LEU A 27 -20.48 -37.58 23.87
C LEU A 27 -21.55 -38.57 23.42
N ILE A 28 -22.51 -38.91 24.28
CA ILE A 28 -23.65 -39.78 23.94
C ILE A 28 -24.81 -38.97 23.33
N LEU A 29 -25.04 -37.74 23.79
CA LEU A 29 -26.10 -36.86 23.26
C LEU A 29 -25.84 -36.43 21.81
N LEU A 30 -24.59 -36.16 21.46
CA LEU A 30 -24.21 -35.63 20.15
C LEU A 30 -24.57 -36.58 18.98
N PRO A 31 -24.23 -37.89 19.00
CA PRO A 31 -24.65 -38.81 17.94
C PRO A 31 -26.17 -39.02 17.94
N LEU A 32 -26.84 -38.96 19.10
CA LEU A 32 -28.28 -39.13 19.21
C LEU A 32 -29.03 -37.91 18.64
N ILE A 33 -28.51 -36.70 18.82
CA ILE A 33 -29.00 -35.48 18.18
C ILE A 33 -28.78 -35.55 16.67
N ILE A 34 -27.61 -36.01 16.20
CA ILE A 34 -27.34 -36.14 14.76
C ILE A 34 -28.29 -37.17 14.12
N LEU A 35 -28.51 -38.31 14.77
CA LEU A 35 -29.42 -39.36 14.30
C LEU A 35 -30.89 -38.95 14.31
N LEU A 36 -31.31 -37.99 15.12
CA LEU A 36 -32.70 -37.49 15.13
C LEU A 36 -32.89 -36.24 14.26
N ALA A 37 -31.94 -35.31 14.29
CA ALA A 37 -32.04 -34.03 13.60
C ALA A 37 -31.92 -34.17 12.09
N ILE A 38 -31.02 -35.03 11.59
CA ILE A 38 -30.84 -35.20 10.14
C ILE A 38 -32.09 -35.84 9.50
N PRO A 39 -32.66 -36.94 10.02
CA PRO A 39 -33.89 -37.49 9.47
C PRO A 39 -35.09 -36.55 9.63
N ALA A 40 -35.22 -35.86 10.77
CA ALA A 40 -36.30 -34.90 10.97
C ALA A 40 -36.22 -33.71 9.99
N PHE A 41 -35.02 -33.20 9.74
CA PHE A 41 -34.78 -32.14 8.76
C PHE A 41 -35.05 -32.62 7.33
N TYR A 42 -34.59 -33.82 6.98
CA TYR A 42 -34.79 -34.40 5.64
C TYR A 42 -36.26 -34.75 5.37
N TYR A 43 -36.98 -35.27 6.37
CA TYR A 43 -38.40 -35.57 6.26
C TYR A 43 -39.25 -34.29 6.26
N GLY A 44 -38.90 -33.31 7.11
CA GLY A 44 -39.58 -32.01 7.16
C GLY A 44 -39.42 -31.20 5.87
N SER A 45 -38.23 -31.17 5.29
CA SER A 45 -37.98 -30.48 4.01
C SER A 45 -38.67 -31.16 2.83
N ASN A 46 -38.65 -32.50 2.75
CA ASN A 46 -39.32 -33.23 1.66
C ASN A 46 -40.84 -33.26 1.79
N ALA A 47 -41.39 -33.30 3.01
CA ALA A 47 -42.83 -33.18 3.24
C ALA A 47 -43.31 -31.73 2.98
N GLY A 48 -42.55 -30.73 3.43
CA GLY A 48 -42.83 -29.32 3.19
C GLY A 48 -42.86 -28.95 1.70
N GLN A 49 -41.93 -29.48 0.91
CA GLN A 49 -41.88 -29.26 -0.54
C GLN A 49 -43.07 -29.85 -1.31
N LYS A 50 -43.73 -30.91 -0.79
CA LYS A 50 -44.86 -31.56 -1.46
C LYS A 50 -46.23 -30.99 -1.09
N VAL A 51 -46.38 -30.38 0.08
CA VAL A 51 -47.70 -29.96 0.59
C VAL A 51 -47.95 -28.46 0.42
N PHE A 52 -46.92 -27.60 0.43
CA PHE A 52 -47.10 -26.14 0.28
C PHE A 52 -45.96 -25.46 -0.50
N PRO A 53 -45.88 -25.61 -1.83
CA PRO A 53 -44.91 -24.88 -2.66
C PRO A 53 -45.13 -23.35 -2.66
N THR A 54 -46.24 -22.86 -2.08
CA THR A 54 -46.59 -21.44 -1.97
C THR A 54 -46.12 -20.76 -0.68
N MET A 55 -45.69 -21.51 0.35
CA MET A 55 -45.14 -20.88 1.58
C MET A 55 -43.66 -20.50 1.45
N THR A 56 -42.89 -21.19 0.60
CA THR A 56 -41.50 -20.80 0.30
C THR A 56 -41.41 -19.43 -0.39
N ASN A 57 -42.40 -19.07 -1.22
CA ASN A 57 -42.50 -17.72 -1.80
C ASN A 57 -42.95 -16.65 -0.80
N PHE A 58 -43.66 -17.03 0.26
CA PHE A 58 -44.05 -16.07 1.30
C PHE A 58 -42.85 -15.63 2.15
N PHE A 59 -41.92 -16.54 2.44
CA PHE A 59 -40.66 -16.16 3.09
C PHE A 59 -39.77 -15.32 2.17
N TYR A 60 -39.71 -15.63 0.86
CA TYR A 60 -38.96 -14.83 -0.10
C TYR A 60 -39.50 -13.41 -0.30
N ASN A 61 -40.81 -13.20 -0.16
CA ASN A 61 -41.46 -11.88 -0.26
C ASN A 61 -41.51 -11.12 1.08
N LEU A 62 -41.41 -11.79 2.24
CA LEU A 62 -41.35 -11.15 3.56
C LEU A 62 -39.92 -10.80 3.98
N THR A 63 -38.92 -11.51 3.47
CA THR A 63 -37.54 -11.01 3.46
C THR A 63 -37.42 -10.02 2.32
N GLY A 64 -37.80 -8.76 2.57
CA GLY A 64 -37.40 -7.66 1.68
C GLY A 64 -35.91 -7.82 1.36
N SER A 65 -35.51 -7.47 0.12
CA SER A 65 -34.12 -7.58 -0.33
C SER A 65 -33.20 -7.18 0.82
N PRO A 66 -32.25 -8.04 1.24
CA PRO A 66 -31.41 -7.75 2.39
C PRO A 66 -30.92 -6.32 2.22
N SER A 67 -31.12 -5.48 3.24
CA SER A 67 -30.66 -4.07 3.18
C SER A 67 -29.27 -4.10 2.58
N ALA A 68 -29.12 -3.44 1.43
CA ALA A 68 -27.84 -3.34 0.77
C ALA A 68 -26.83 -2.95 1.85
N ALA A 69 -25.78 -3.75 2.01
CA ALA A 69 -24.81 -3.56 3.07
C ALA A 69 -24.45 -2.06 3.09
N THR A 70 -24.66 -1.40 4.23
CA THR A 70 -24.31 0.01 4.37
C THR A 70 -22.85 0.12 3.97
N PRO A 71 -22.52 0.85 2.88
CA PRO A 71 -21.15 0.90 2.41
C PRO A 71 -20.28 1.41 3.56
N THR A 72 -19.20 0.68 3.85
CA THR A 72 -18.23 1.11 4.84
C THR A 72 -17.82 2.54 4.50
N PRO A 73 -17.95 3.50 5.44
CA PRO A 73 -17.59 4.88 5.15
C PRO A 73 -16.12 4.94 4.71
N PHE A 74 -15.84 5.78 3.72
CA PHE A 74 -14.48 5.95 3.24
C PHE A 74 -13.57 6.44 4.38
N PRO A 75 -12.27 6.10 4.32
CA PRO A 75 -11.29 6.72 5.19
C PRO A 75 -11.37 8.25 5.06
N PRO A 76 -11.11 8.99 6.15
CA PRO A 76 -10.98 10.43 6.06
C PRO A 76 -9.78 10.78 5.17
N PHE A 77 -9.91 11.87 4.40
CA PHE A 77 -8.75 12.44 3.72
C PHE A 77 -7.68 12.81 4.74
N PRO A 78 -6.39 12.64 4.40
CA PRO A 78 -5.33 13.06 5.28
C PRO A 78 -5.38 14.59 5.46
N THR A 79 -5.06 15.05 6.66
CA THR A 79 -5.08 16.48 7.01
C THR A 79 -3.96 17.27 6.34
N ALA A 80 -2.92 16.57 5.88
CA ALA A 80 -1.84 17.08 5.06
C ALA A 80 -1.61 16.15 3.86
N LEU A 81 -1.01 16.67 2.80
CA LEU A 81 -0.60 15.88 1.65
C LEU A 81 0.88 15.54 1.75
N PRO A 82 1.36 14.41 1.19
CA PRO A 82 2.79 14.16 1.08
C PRO A 82 3.49 15.35 0.41
N GLN A 83 4.67 15.73 0.89
CA GLN A 83 5.44 16.83 0.33
C GLN A 83 6.77 16.34 -0.20
N VAL A 84 7.25 16.98 -1.25
CA VAL A 84 8.63 16.82 -1.68
C VAL A 84 9.47 17.83 -0.90
N GLY A 85 10.68 17.43 -0.53
CA GLY A 85 11.60 18.27 0.22
C GLY A 85 13.01 17.73 0.12
N SER A 86 13.94 18.44 0.75
CA SER A 86 15.36 18.07 0.74
C SER A 86 15.84 17.70 2.13
N LEU A 87 16.91 16.92 2.19
CA LEU A 87 17.71 16.62 3.36
C LEU A 87 18.91 17.57 3.37
N LEU A 88 19.26 18.07 4.56
CA LEU A 88 20.48 18.84 4.72
C LEU A 88 21.60 17.93 5.20
N TYR A 89 22.75 18.02 4.54
CA TYR A 89 23.94 17.27 4.92
C TYR A 89 25.13 18.21 5.06
N THR A 90 25.83 18.15 6.19
CA THR A 90 27.05 18.91 6.41
C THR A 90 28.26 18.07 6.03
N VAL A 91 29.00 18.53 5.02
CA VAL A 91 30.21 17.89 4.49
C VAL A 91 31.24 17.73 5.61
N GLN A 92 31.80 16.53 5.70
CA GLN A 92 32.88 16.15 6.61
C GLN A 92 34.22 16.03 5.87
N SER A 93 35.31 16.08 6.63
CA SER A 93 36.67 15.89 6.12
C SER A 93 36.80 14.58 5.36
N GLY A 94 37.15 14.68 4.07
CA GLY A 94 37.41 13.54 3.20
C GLY A 94 36.20 13.03 2.43
N ASP A 95 35.02 13.64 2.59
CA ASP A 95 33.85 13.29 1.81
C ASP A 95 34.04 13.62 0.32
N SER A 96 33.39 12.82 -0.53
CA SER A 96 33.18 13.11 -1.95
C SER A 96 31.68 13.12 -2.26
N CYS A 97 31.26 13.79 -3.34
CA CYS A 97 29.86 13.74 -3.76
C CYS A 97 29.38 12.30 -3.94
N ASP A 98 30.17 11.45 -4.60
CA ASP A 98 29.81 10.05 -4.84
C ASP A 98 29.58 9.30 -3.52
N GLU A 99 30.47 9.49 -2.53
CA GLU A 99 30.32 8.87 -1.21
C GLU A 99 29.09 9.40 -0.46
N ILE A 100 28.83 10.71 -0.52
CA ILE A 100 27.66 11.31 0.12
C ILE A 100 26.39 10.77 -0.53
N LEU A 101 26.32 10.72 -1.85
CA LEU A 101 25.16 10.19 -2.58
C LEU A 101 24.95 8.70 -2.30
N PHE A 102 26.03 7.92 -2.33
CA PHE A 102 25.98 6.49 -2.00
C PHE A 102 25.47 6.26 -0.57
N ARG A 103 26.05 6.94 0.43
CA ARG A 103 25.75 6.67 1.85
C ARG A 103 24.48 7.36 2.37
N GLN A 104 24.23 8.60 1.96
CA GLN A 104 23.11 9.40 2.49
C GLN A 104 21.86 9.26 1.63
N MET A 105 22.02 9.10 0.32
CA MET A 105 20.91 9.03 -0.63
C MET A 105 20.64 7.62 -1.14
N HIS A 106 21.45 6.63 -0.72
CA HIS A 106 21.38 5.23 -1.15
C HIS A 106 21.52 5.08 -2.67
N MET A 107 22.41 5.85 -3.28
CA MET A 107 22.67 5.81 -4.73
C MET A 107 23.84 4.89 -5.05
N ALA A 108 23.57 3.59 -5.24
CA ALA A 108 24.64 2.61 -5.47
C ALA A 108 25.49 2.96 -6.70
N ASP A 109 24.83 3.46 -7.75
CA ASP A 109 25.45 3.81 -9.03
C ASP A 109 25.83 5.29 -9.18
N ALA A 110 25.87 6.07 -8.09
CA ALA A 110 26.20 7.51 -8.16
C ALA A 110 27.47 7.78 -8.97
N GLY A 111 28.56 7.07 -8.68
CA GLY A 111 29.85 7.20 -9.37
C GLY A 111 29.87 6.66 -10.81
N THR A 112 28.78 6.06 -11.32
CA THR A 112 28.63 5.69 -12.74
C THR A 112 27.77 6.72 -13.49
N ILE A 113 26.83 7.34 -12.77
CA ILE A 113 25.90 8.33 -13.26
C ILE A 113 26.58 9.71 -13.33
N PHE A 114 27.27 10.10 -12.28
CA PHE A 114 27.96 11.38 -12.11
C PHE A 114 29.46 11.15 -12.21
N THR A 115 30.04 11.42 -13.39
CA THR A 115 31.46 11.15 -13.66
C THR A 115 32.06 12.23 -14.54
N ASP A 116 33.37 12.45 -14.41
CA ASP A 116 34.11 13.45 -15.19
C ASP A 116 34.01 13.20 -16.70
N VAL A 117 33.83 11.94 -17.09
CA VAL A 117 33.62 11.55 -18.49
C VAL A 117 32.21 11.91 -19.02
N LYS A 118 31.28 12.28 -18.14
CA LYS A 118 29.92 12.77 -18.43
C LYS A 118 29.71 14.17 -17.81
N PRO A 119 30.35 15.22 -18.35
CA PRO A 119 30.35 16.56 -17.72
C PRO A 119 28.95 17.16 -17.53
N ASN A 120 27.99 16.81 -18.40
CA ASN A 120 26.61 17.28 -18.28
C ASN A 120 25.90 16.75 -17.03
N THR A 121 26.19 15.51 -16.59
CA THR A 121 25.52 14.93 -15.42
C THR A 121 26.09 15.50 -14.13
N ILE A 122 27.39 15.78 -14.08
CA ILE A 122 28.03 16.52 -12.99
C ILE A 122 27.46 17.93 -12.90
N GLN A 123 27.38 18.66 -14.02
CA GLN A 123 26.82 20.01 -14.01
C GLN A 123 25.36 20.03 -13.50
N ALA A 124 24.56 19.03 -13.88
CA ALA A 124 23.20 18.87 -13.39
C ALA A 124 23.17 18.58 -11.87
N LEU A 125 24.08 17.73 -11.39
CA LEU A 125 24.23 17.43 -9.97
C LEU A 125 24.63 18.67 -9.19
N ASP A 126 25.68 19.37 -9.63
CA ASP A 126 26.18 20.61 -9.00
C ASP A 126 25.07 21.66 -8.86
N ALA A 127 24.31 21.86 -9.94
CA ALA A 127 23.17 22.78 -9.95
C ALA A 127 22.04 22.35 -9.00
N SER A 128 21.88 21.05 -8.76
CA SER A 128 20.86 20.50 -7.87
C SER A 128 21.26 20.54 -6.40
N ILE A 129 22.52 20.28 -6.08
CA ILE A 129 23.03 20.34 -4.70
C ILE A 129 23.48 21.75 -4.30
N GLY A 130 23.62 22.65 -5.29
CA GLY A 130 24.01 24.04 -5.12
C GLY A 130 25.50 24.25 -4.86
N GLN A 131 26.35 23.24 -5.12
CA GLN A 131 27.79 23.24 -4.84
C GLN A 131 28.53 22.49 -5.94
N ASN A 132 29.80 22.83 -6.16
CA ASN A 132 30.67 22.10 -7.09
C ASN A 132 31.19 20.83 -6.42
N CYS A 133 30.84 19.66 -6.96
CA CYS A 133 31.25 18.36 -6.45
C CYS A 133 32.77 18.14 -6.40
N HIS A 134 33.54 18.82 -7.24
CA HIS A 134 35.01 18.74 -7.24
C HIS A 134 35.69 19.64 -6.22
N ALA A 135 34.93 20.53 -5.57
CA ALA A 135 35.45 21.56 -4.68
C ALA A 135 34.72 21.57 -3.33
N LEU A 136 34.24 20.40 -2.89
CA LEU A 136 33.63 20.27 -1.56
C LEU A 136 34.63 20.64 -0.47
N GLN A 137 34.16 21.41 0.51
CA GLN A 137 34.93 21.81 1.69
C GLN A 137 34.18 21.39 2.94
N ASP A 138 34.94 21.05 3.97
CA ASP A 138 34.43 20.69 5.29
C ASP A 138 33.53 21.81 5.85
N GLY A 139 32.38 21.42 6.39
CA GLY A 139 31.42 22.33 7.01
C GLY A 139 30.44 23.01 6.04
N ILE A 140 30.59 22.84 4.72
CA ILE A 140 29.56 23.26 3.76
C ILE A 140 28.30 22.40 3.95
N VAL A 141 27.13 23.02 3.83
CA VAL A 141 25.84 22.33 3.88
C VAL A 141 25.33 22.09 2.46
N LEU A 142 25.12 20.82 2.12
CA LEU A 142 24.51 20.36 0.88
C LEU A 142 23.00 20.18 1.06
N THR A 143 22.26 20.52 0.00
CA THR A 143 20.83 20.25 -0.09
C THR A 143 20.62 19.02 -0.96
N LEU A 144 20.32 17.88 -0.34
CA LEU A 144 20.16 16.61 -1.02
C LEU A 144 18.68 16.31 -1.22
N SER A 145 18.23 16.08 -2.44
CA SER A 145 16.83 15.69 -2.69
C SER A 145 16.71 14.15 -2.79
N PRO A 146 15.63 13.52 -2.31
CA PRO A 146 15.42 12.08 -2.48
C PRO A 146 15.44 11.65 -3.94
N GLN A 147 16.00 10.48 -4.19
CA GLN A 147 16.06 9.87 -5.51
C GLN A 147 14.97 8.82 -5.71
N TYR A 148 14.57 8.63 -6.98
CA TYR A 148 13.51 7.76 -7.47
C TYR A 148 12.34 7.59 -6.49
N PRO A 149 11.81 8.69 -5.97
CA PRO A 149 11.00 8.56 -4.79
C PRO A 149 9.65 7.99 -5.18
N LEU A 150 9.21 7.07 -4.34
CA LEU A 150 7.84 6.62 -4.31
C LEU A 150 7.02 7.60 -3.48
N ILE A 151 5.74 7.65 -3.78
CA ILE A 151 4.75 8.34 -2.98
C ILE A 151 3.62 7.38 -2.64
N VAL A 152 3.17 7.44 -1.40
CA VAL A 152 1.98 6.75 -0.94
C VAL A 152 0.83 7.74 -0.86
N LEU A 153 -0.32 7.35 -1.41
CA LEU A 153 -1.53 8.16 -1.44
C LEU A 153 -2.78 7.32 -1.24
N GLY A 154 -3.79 7.93 -0.63
CA GLY A 154 -5.14 7.40 -0.52
C GLY A 154 -6.13 8.44 -1.04
N GLY A 155 -7.15 8.02 -1.78
CA GLY A 155 -8.11 8.94 -2.33
C GLY A 155 -9.29 8.32 -3.06
N GLU A 156 -10.22 9.16 -3.48
CA GLU A 156 -11.43 8.75 -4.19
C GLU A 156 -11.26 8.91 -5.69
N VAL A 157 -11.63 7.89 -6.45
CA VAL A 157 -11.64 7.91 -7.92
C VAL A 157 -12.80 8.77 -8.41
N LEU A 158 -12.50 9.87 -9.08
CA LEU A 158 -13.50 10.75 -9.69
C LEU A 158 -13.87 10.29 -11.11
N LYS A 159 -12.90 9.76 -11.85
CA LYS A 159 -13.04 9.37 -13.26
C LYS A 159 -12.09 8.23 -13.60
N VAL A 160 -12.54 7.36 -14.51
CA VAL A 160 -11.76 6.26 -15.08
C VAL A 160 -11.70 6.43 -16.59
N ASP A 161 -10.49 6.58 -17.14
CA ASP A 161 -10.24 6.66 -18.58
C ASP A 161 -9.40 5.43 -19.00
N PRO A 162 -10.00 4.36 -19.58
CA PRO A 162 -9.25 3.18 -19.99
C PRO A 162 -8.30 3.50 -21.16
N THR A 163 -7.08 2.95 -21.14
CA THR A 163 -6.10 3.19 -22.21
C THR A 163 -6.32 2.32 -23.44
N SER A 164 -7.07 1.22 -23.30
CA SER A 164 -7.55 0.42 -24.43
C SER A 164 -8.99 0.79 -24.78
N SER A 165 -9.30 0.83 -26.08
CA SER A 165 -10.69 0.93 -26.52
C SER A 165 -11.40 -0.35 -26.11
N GLN A 166 -12.38 -0.27 -25.20
CA GLN A 166 -13.29 -1.39 -24.98
C GLN A 166 -14.03 -1.63 -26.31
N GLN A 167 -13.67 -2.72 -26.99
CA GLN A 167 -14.38 -3.15 -28.18
C GLN A 167 -15.71 -3.72 -27.71
N VAL A 168 -16.73 -2.88 -27.63
CA VAL A 168 -18.09 -3.31 -27.32
C VAL A 168 -18.55 -4.17 -28.49
N LEU A 169 -18.45 -5.50 -28.37
CA LEU A 169 -19.13 -6.38 -29.31
C LEU A 169 -20.64 -6.12 -29.14
N PRO A 170 -21.37 -5.72 -30.19
CA PRO A 170 -22.81 -5.57 -30.10
C PRO A 170 -23.43 -6.95 -29.86
N THR A 171 -23.76 -7.25 -28.61
CA THR A 171 -24.56 -8.43 -28.27
C THR A 171 -26.01 -8.17 -28.74
N PRO A 172 -26.66 -9.13 -29.42
CA PRO A 172 -28.06 -9.00 -29.77
C PRO A 172 -28.91 -8.83 -28.50
N VAL A 173 -29.95 -8.00 -28.60
CA VAL A 173 -30.80 -7.50 -27.52
C VAL A 173 -31.49 -8.65 -26.77
N ILE A 174 -30.80 -9.21 -25.79
CA ILE A 174 -31.39 -9.99 -24.71
C ILE A 174 -31.41 -9.05 -23.52
N ASN A 175 -32.60 -8.71 -23.01
CA ASN A 175 -32.75 -7.92 -21.78
C ASN A 175 -32.21 -8.73 -20.60
N VAL A 176 -30.90 -8.69 -20.41
CA VAL A 176 -30.26 -9.11 -19.17
C VAL A 176 -30.57 -8.03 -18.13
N VAL A 177 -31.23 -8.41 -17.04
CA VAL A 177 -31.37 -7.59 -15.82
C VAL A 177 -30.01 -6.94 -15.58
N HIS A 178 -29.94 -5.60 -15.52
CA HIS A 178 -28.68 -4.87 -15.40
C HIS A 178 -27.83 -5.50 -14.29
N GLN A 179 -26.84 -6.32 -14.66
CA GLN A 179 -25.80 -6.72 -13.73
C GLN A 179 -25.16 -5.40 -13.32
N GLN A 180 -25.18 -5.11 -12.02
CA GLN A 180 -24.49 -3.97 -11.44
C GLN A 180 -23.13 -3.88 -12.11
N GLN A 181 -22.84 -2.76 -12.78
CA GLN A 181 -21.56 -2.55 -13.46
C GLN A 181 -20.45 -2.88 -12.47
N LEU A 182 -19.76 -4.00 -12.69
CA LEU A 182 -18.71 -4.47 -11.77
C LEU A 182 -17.59 -3.44 -11.68
N GLY A 183 -17.42 -2.62 -12.72
CA GLY A 183 -16.44 -1.55 -12.87
C GLY A 183 -15.84 -1.60 -14.28
N THR A 184 -14.88 -0.72 -14.56
CA THR A 184 -14.09 -0.72 -15.79
C THR A 184 -12.95 -1.72 -15.66
N ASP A 185 -12.73 -2.54 -16.68
CA ASP A 185 -11.55 -3.40 -16.78
C ASP A 185 -10.31 -2.54 -17.11
N CYS A 186 -9.34 -2.56 -16.20
CA CYS A 186 -8.10 -1.80 -16.28
C CYS A 186 -6.88 -2.71 -16.49
N SER A 187 -7.07 -3.95 -16.95
CA SER A 187 -6.00 -4.92 -17.22
C SER A 187 -5.04 -4.45 -18.32
N GLY A 188 -5.57 -3.73 -19.31
CA GLY A 188 -4.80 -3.06 -20.38
C GLY A 188 -4.30 -1.66 -20.01
N GLY A 189 -4.47 -1.25 -18.76
CA GLY A 189 -4.15 0.08 -18.25
C GLY A 189 -5.37 1.03 -18.21
N CYS A 190 -5.36 1.92 -17.22
CA CYS A 190 -6.31 3.01 -17.05
C CYS A 190 -5.60 4.24 -16.53
N LEU A 191 -6.10 5.42 -16.91
CA LEU A 191 -5.79 6.68 -16.27
C LEU A 191 -6.94 7.06 -15.33
N LEU A 192 -6.67 7.07 -14.03
CA LEU A 192 -7.64 7.46 -13.00
C LEU A 192 -7.44 8.92 -12.63
N ALA A 193 -8.53 9.68 -12.51
CA ALA A 193 -8.50 10.96 -11.80
C ALA A 193 -8.83 10.70 -10.33
N VAL A 194 -7.87 10.88 -9.43
CA VAL A 194 -8.03 10.56 -7.99
C VAL A 194 -7.97 11.84 -7.17
N ARG A 195 -8.98 12.06 -6.31
CA ARG A 195 -9.02 13.16 -5.35
C ARG A 195 -8.32 12.75 -4.06
N LEU A 196 -7.31 13.52 -3.66
CA LEU A 196 -6.53 13.27 -2.43
C LEU A 196 -6.95 14.18 -1.26
N ALA A 197 -7.49 15.35 -1.58
CA ALA A 197 -7.97 16.34 -0.63
C ALA A 197 -8.92 17.32 -1.35
N PRO A 198 -9.66 18.19 -0.63
CA PRO A 198 -10.42 19.27 -1.25
C PRO A 198 -9.53 20.12 -2.17
N GLY A 199 -9.86 20.17 -3.47
CA GLY A 199 -9.11 20.95 -4.46
C GLY A 199 -7.81 20.33 -4.98
N VAL A 200 -7.44 19.12 -4.53
CA VAL A 200 -6.23 18.43 -5.01
C VAL A 200 -6.57 17.10 -5.66
N GLN A 201 -6.13 16.95 -6.91
CA GLN A 201 -6.35 15.76 -7.71
C GLN A 201 -5.06 15.31 -8.39
N VAL A 202 -4.87 14.00 -8.54
CA VAL A 202 -3.77 13.41 -9.31
C VAL A 202 -4.31 12.60 -10.49
N ARG A 203 -3.47 12.38 -11.49
CA ARG A 203 -3.71 11.45 -12.59
C ARG A 203 -2.90 10.18 -12.34
N LEU A 204 -3.57 9.12 -11.90
CA LEU A 204 -2.92 7.87 -11.54
C LEU A 204 -3.05 6.87 -12.69
N PHE A 205 -1.94 6.54 -13.34
CA PHE A 205 -1.87 5.43 -14.27
C PHE A 205 -1.82 4.12 -13.48
N VAL A 206 -2.79 3.25 -13.72
CA VAL A 206 -2.88 1.93 -13.07
C VAL A 206 -2.99 0.84 -14.13
N GLN A 207 -2.48 -0.34 -13.80
CA GLN A 207 -2.74 -1.56 -14.54
C GLN A 207 -3.21 -2.58 -13.53
N THR A 208 -4.48 -2.96 -13.59
CA THR A 208 -5.12 -3.75 -12.54
C THR A 208 -6.17 -4.70 -13.08
N THR A 209 -6.26 -5.88 -12.47
CA THR A 209 -7.33 -6.85 -12.76
C THR A 209 -8.60 -6.58 -11.95
N LEU A 210 -8.52 -5.72 -10.94
CA LEU A 210 -9.66 -5.31 -10.14
C LEU A 210 -10.53 -4.33 -10.93
N PRO A 211 -11.86 -4.46 -10.88
CA PRO A 211 -12.72 -3.55 -11.61
C PRO A 211 -12.77 -2.18 -10.90
N VAL A 212 -12.53 -1.11 -11.65
CA VAL A 212 -12.44 0.26 -11.11
C VAL A 212 -13.65 1.09 -11.52
N LYS A 213 -14.26 1.82 -10.59
CA LYS A 213 -15.37 2.73 -10.87
C LYS A 213 -15.17 4.08 -10.21
N ALA A 214 -15.84 5.10 -10.74
CA ALA A 214 -15.96 6.37 -10.05
C ALA A 214 -16.65 6.17 -8.70
N GLY A 215 -16.15 6.86 -7.67
CA GLY A 215 -16.53 6.68 -6.28
C GLY A 215 -15.78 5.55 -5.55
N SER A 216 -14.96 4.73 -6.21
CA SER A 216 -14.10 3.78 -5.49
C SER A 216 -13.01 4.51 -4.71
N TRP A 217 -12.65 3.97 -3.55
CA TRP A 217 -11.48 4.43 -2.81
C TRP A 217 -10.26 3.60 -3.20
N VAL A 218 -9.15 4.29 -3.46
CA VAL A 218 -7.88 3.67 -3.81
C VAL A 218 -6.80 4.03 -2.81
N TRP A 219 -5.95 3.07 -2.51
CA TRP A 219 -4.63 3.29 -1.93
C TRP A 219 -3.60 2.87 -2.95
N ALA A 220 -2.58 3.70 -3.16
CA ALA A 220 -1.54 3.39 -4.12
C ALA A 220 -0.17 3.81 -3.60
N GLN A 221 0.82 2.95 -3.86
CA GLN A 221 2.21 3.38 -3.96
C GLN A 221 2.49 3.67 -5.43
N ALA A 222 3.10 4.82 -5.72
CA ALA A 222 3.32 5.25 -7.08
C ALA A 222 4.68 5.91 -7.25
N ALA A 223 5.23 5.83 -8.46
CA ALA A 223 6.40 6.60 -8.85
C ALA A 223 6.05 8.10 -8.85
N LEU A 224 6.78 8.89 -8.07
CA LEU A 224 6.68 10.34 -8.15
C LEU A 224 7.29 10.83 -9.47
N ALA A 225 6.78 11.96 -9.98
CA ALA A 225 7.40 12.63 -11.11
C ALA A 225 8.81 13.11 -10.76
N ARG A 226 9.77 12.81 -11.64
CA ARG A 226 11.17 13.20 -11.49
C ARG A 226 11.41 14.60 -12.03
N LYS A 227 12.45 15.27 -11.52
CA LYS A 227 12.90 16.55 -12.07
C LYS A 227 13.39 16.33 -13.50
N ASN A 228 12.77 17.01 -14.45
CA ASN A 228 13.19 16.95 -15.84
C ASN A 228 14.44 17.83 -16.03
N ILE A 229 15.53 17.23 -16.52
CA ILE A 229 16.75 17.93 -16.90
C ILE A 229 17.02 17.66 -18.36
N LYS A 230 17.23 18.75 -19.11
CA LYS A 230 17.51 18.68 -20.54
C LYS A 230 18.71 17.77 -20.81
N ASP A 231 18.57 16.89 -21.79
CA ASP A 231 19.59 15.91 -22.21
C ASP A 231 19.93 14.89 -21.11
N PHE A 232 19.11 14.80 -20.05
CA PHE A 232 19.29 13.86 -18.95
C PHE A 232 17.96 13.40 -18.34
N ASP A 233 17.15 12.74 -19.15
CA ASP A 233 15.80 12.25 -18.78
C ASP A 233 15.80 11.24 -17.62
N ASN A 234 16.95 10.64 -17.32
CA ASN A 234 17.14 9.70 -16.22
C ASN A 234 17.68 10.36 -14.94
N TYR A 235 17.63 11.70 -14.82
CA TYR A 235 17.97 12.36 -13.57
C TYR A 235 17.09 11.80 -12.43
N PRO A 236 17.70 11.25 -11.37
CA PRO A 236 16.96 10.40 -10.43
C PRO A 236 16.21 11.19 -9.37
N TYR A 237 16.39 12.50 -9.29
CA TYR A 237 15.92 13.30 -8.16
C TYR A 237 14.48 13.76 -8.26
N ALA A 238 13.83 13.84 -7.10
CA ALA A 238 12.61 14.59 -6.89
C ALA A 238 12.85 16.08 -7.14
N ASP A 239 11.85 16.77 -7.70
CA ASP A 239 11.82 18.23 -7.67
C ASP A 239 11.16 18.68 -6.34
N PRO A 240 11.91 19.32 -5.42
CA PRO A 240 11.37 19.74 -4.12
C PRO A 240 10.24 20.78 -4.23
N LEU A 241 10.08 21.42 -5.38
CA LEU A 241 9.01 22.40 -5.63
C LEU A 241 7.80 21.80 -6.37
N ALA A 242 7.81 20.50 -6.66
CA ALA A 242 6.74 19.85 -7.40
C ALA A 242 5.44 19.80 -6.57
N SER A 243 4.33 20.22 -7.20
CA SER A 243 3.00 20.08 -6.63
C SER A 243 2.35 18.77 -7.04
N LEU A 244 1.69 18.09 -6.10
CA LEU A 244 0.87 16.92 -6.43
C LEU A 244 -0.37 17.27 -7.25
N ASN A 245 -0.85 18.52 -7.20
CA ASN A 245 -2.08 18.86 -7.91
C ASN A 245 -1.89 18.82 -9.42
N GLY A 246 -2.64 17.94 -10.08
CA GLY A 246 -2.54 17.67 -11.52
C GLY A 246 -1.37 16.76 -11.90
N MET A 247 -0.60 16.26 -10.94
CA MET A 247 0.56 15.40 -11.20
C MET A 247 0.13 14.06 -11.80
N SER A 248 0.88 13.59 -12.81
CA SER A 248 0.73 12.26 -13.37
C SER A 248 1.67 11.29 -12.65
N LEU A 249 1.10 10.23 -12.08
CA LEU A 249 1.79 9.23 -11.27
C LEU A 249 1.55 7.85 -11.88
N ARG A 250 2.51 6.93 -11.72
CA ARG A 250 2.37 5.53 -12.15
C ARG A 250 2.32 4.64 -10.92
N ALA A 251 1.17 4.01 -10.68
CA ALA A 251 1.02 3.08 -9.56
C ALA A 251 1.86 1.82 -9.77
N CYS A 252 2.43 1.33 -8.67
CA CYS A 252 3.17 0.08 -8.61
C CYS A 252 2.78 -0.80 -7.41
N ASP A 253 1.78 -0.35 -6.67
CA ASP A 253 1.07 -1.13 -5.67
C ASP A 253 -0.31 -0.48 -5.60
N LEU A 254 -1.36 -1.27 -5.64
CA LEU A 254 -2.73 -0.77 -5.72
C LEU A 254 -3.68 -1.62 -4.89
N GLN A 255 -4.44 -0.94 -4.05
CA GLN A 255 -5.61 -1.46 -3.39
C GLN A 255 -6.84 -0.66 -3.80
N ILE A 256 -7.93 -1.34 -4.15
CA ILE A 256 -9.22 -0.72 -4.49
C ILE A 256 -10.30 -1.27 -3.56
N ASP A 257 -11.05 -0.38 -2.89
CA ASP A 257 -12.20 -0.75 -2.05
C ASP A 257 -11.89 -1.88 -1.04
N ASN A 258 -10.71 -1.82 -0.40
CA ASN A 258 -10.17 -2.80 0.54
C ASN A 258 -9.79 -4.16 -0.06
N ARG A 259 -9.56 -4.22 -1.38
CA ARG A 259 -9.03 -5.41 -2.07
C ARG A 259 -7.69 -5.08 -2.68
N GLN A 260 -6.67 -5.76 -2.20
CA GLN A 260 -5.33 -5.69 -2.74
C GLN A 260 -5.31 -6.29 -4.14
N ASP A 261 -4.62 -5.65 -5.08
CA ASP A 261 -4.36 -6.22 -6.41
C ASP A 261 -3.00 -6.91 -6.44
N ASP A 262 -3.03 -8.23 -6.26
CA ASP A 262 -1.84 -9.09 -6.34
C ASP A 262 -1.23 -9.16 -7.75
N ASN A 263 -1.94 -8.66 -8.78
CA ASN A 263 -1.47 -8.62 -10.17
C ASN A 263 -1.04 -7.21 -10.63
N SER A 264 -0.96 -6.25 -9.71
CA SER A 264 -0.46 -4.92 -10.03
C SER A 264 1.03 -4.98 -10.41
N LEU A 265 1.48 -4.02 -11.23
CA LEU A 265 2.89 -3.87 -11.60
C LEU A 265 3.72 -3.68 -10.34
N SER A 266 4.79 -4.46 -10.10
CA SER A 266 5.64 -4.25 -8.92
C SER A 266 6.45 -2.95 -9.02
N CYS A 267 6.80 -2.34 -7.89
CA CYS A 267 7.63 -1.12 -7.88
C CYS A 267 9.01 -1.33 -8.48
N SER A 268 9.59 -2.54 -8.38
CA SER A 268 10.84 -2.88 -9.07
C SER A 268 10.69 -3.00 -10.61
N GLN A 269 9.46 -2.97 -11.13
CA GLN A 269 9.17 -3.01 -12.57
C GLN A 269 8.87 -1.62 -13.14
N LEU A 270 8.94 -0.56 -12.32
CA LEU A 270 8.85 0.80 -12.81
C LEU A 270 10.02 1.12 -13.74
N LEU A 271 9.88 2.16 -14.57
CA LEU A 271 10.97 2.60 -15.43
C LEU A 271 11.09 4.13 -15.38
N PRO A 272 12.34 4.65 -15.30
CA PRO A 272 13.55 3.93 -14.88
C PRO A 272 13.43 3.40 -13.44
N ASN A 273 14.00 2.24 -13.16
CA ASN A 273 14.07 1.65 -11.82
C ASN A 273 15.53 1.40 -11.45
N THR A 274 15.90 1.82 -10.24
CA THR A 274 17.18 1.50 -9.59
C THR A 274 16.98 0.83 -8.23
N ILE A 275 15.74 0.49 -7.86
CA ILE A 275 15.40 -0.05 -6.53
C ILE A 275 16.23 -1.28 -6.18
N ASP A 276 16.44 -2.18 -7.15
CA ASP A 276 17.20 -3.41 -6.90
C ASP A 276 18.70 -3.10 -6.74
N ASP A 277 19.23 -2.17 -7.54
CA ASP A 277 20.63 -1.74 -7.49
C ASP A 277 20.95 -0.95 -6.21
N ASP A 278 20.02 -0.07 -5.80
CA ASP A 278 20.09 0.76 -4.60
C ASP A 278 19.69 0.00 -3.31
N GLY A 279 19.13 -1.20 -3.44
CA GLY A 279 18.64 -2.04 -2.35
C GLY A 279 17.36 -1.53 -1.67
N GLY A 280 16.65 -0.60 -2.29
CA GLY A 280 15.46 0.02 -1.72
C GLY A 280 14.98 1.28 -2.44
N ALA A 281 14.03 1.98 -1.81
CA ALA A 281 13.46 3.22 -2.33
C ALA A 281 13.11 4.20 -1.20
N TRP A 282 13.23 5.50 -1.51
CA TRP A 282 12.67 6.54 -0.66
C TRP A 282 11.15 6.62 -0.87
N LEU A 283 10.39 6.66 0.23
CA LEU A 283 8.93 6.80 0.22
C LEU A 283 8.49 8.10 0.91
N PHE A 284 7.81 8.96 0.16
CA PHE A 284 7.04 10.08 0.72
C PHE A 284 5.65 9.62 1.15
N GLY A 285 5.24 9.98 2.35
CA GLY A 285 3.90 9.63 2.83
C GLY A 285 3.42 10.50 3.98
N VAL A 286 2.18 10.28 4.38
CA VAL A 286 1.56 10.91 5.56
C VAL A 286 1.12 9.83 6.54
N THR A 287 1.28 10.05 7.84
CA THR A 287 0.79 9.10 8.86
C THR A 287 -0.73 9.22 9.01
N GLY A 288 -1.41 8.10 9.26
CA GLY A 288 -2.85 8.07 9.49
C GLY A 288 -3.63 7.08 8.62
N PRO A 289 -4.93 6.89 8.92
CA PRO A 289 -5.77 5.84 8.31
C PRO A 289 -5.93 5.90 6.80
N GLY A 290 -5.74 7.08 6.19
CA GLY A 290 -5.85 7.31 4.75
C GLY A 290 -4.51 7.25 3.99
N SER A 291 -3.42 6.84 4.64
CA SER A 291 -2.07 6.89 4.06
C SER A 291 -1.17 5.79 4.64
N LEU A 292 -0.03 6.07 5.28
CA LEU A 292 1.01 5.08 5.58
C LEU A 292 0.55 3.94 6.49
N ASP A 293 -0.40 4.20 7.39
CA ASP A 293 -0.93 3.19 8.31
C ASP A 293 -1.65 2.06 7.55
N HIS A 294 -2.12 2.33 6.32
CA HIS A 294 -2.74 1.33 5.46
C HIS A 294 -1.80 0.17 5.13
N TRP A 295 -0.52 0.46 4.90
CA TRP A 295 0.51 -0.56 4.61
C TRP A 295 1.06 -1.24 5.87
N GLY A 296 0.53 -0.90 7.05
CA GLY A 296 0.90 -1.55 8.31
C GLY A 296 2.34 -1.31 8.76
N TYR A 297 2.98 -0.23 8.27
CA TYR A 297 4.31 0.14 8.74
C TYR A 297 4.28 0.44 10.24
N SER A 298 5.20 -0.15 11.00
CA SER A 298 5.26 -0.03 12.46
C SER A 298 5.82 1.32 12.92
N LEU A 299 5.20 2.42 12.48
CA LEU A 299 5.58 3.81 12.79
C LEU A 299 4.63 4.38 13.85
N HIS A 300 5.15 4.62 15.05
CA HIS A 300 4.36 5.19 16.15
C HIS A 300 4.46 6.72 16.15
N LEU A 301 3.79 7.37 15.20
CA LEU A 301 3.85 8.81 14.98
C LEU A 301 2.45 9.44 14.99
N SER A 302 2.37 10.74 15.28
CA SER A 302 1.10 11.46 15.27
C SER A 302 0.50 11.49 13.87
N THR A 303 -0.81 11.27 13.75
CA THR A 303 -1.57 11.37 12.49
C THR A 303 -1.37 12.71 11.79
N GLY A 304 -1.29 12.70 10.45
CA GLY A 304 -1.12 13.90 9.62
C GLY A 304 0.34 14.35 9.47
N MET A 305 1.30 13.65 10.08
CA MET A 305 2.72 13.96 9.94
C MET A 305 3.20 13.50 8.56
N ARG A 306 3.85 14.42 7.83
CA ARG A 306 4.50 14.13 6.54
C ARG A 306 5.87 13.55 6.78
N MET A 307 6.12 12.41 6.15
CA MET A 307 7.26 11.56 6.39
C MET A 307 8.03 11.28 5.10
N LEU A 308 9.33 11.08 5.26
CA LEU A 308 10.22 10.45 4.29
C LEU A 308 10.81 9.21 4.97
N LEU A 309 10.66 8.06 4.31
CA LEU A 309 11.06 6.75 4.83
C LEU A 309 11.97 6.08 3.81
N TRP A 310 12.96 5.34 4.29
CA TRP A 310 13.67 4.37 3.45
C TRP A 310 12.99 3.00 3.54
N LEU A 311 12.52 2.48 2.41
CA LEU A 311 12.05 1.12 2.27
C LEU A 311 13.18 0.27 1.69
N THR A 312 13.34 -0.95 2.17
CA THR A 312 14.29 -1.90 1.57
C THR A 312 13.55 -3.02 0.90
N THR A 313 14.16 -3.56 -0.15
CA THR A 313 13.70 -4.76 -0.83
C THR A 313 13.89 -5.97 0.08
N ASP A 314 12.83 -6.73 0.34
CA ASP A 314 12.90 -7.98 1.09
C ASP A 314 13.34 -9.16 0.21
N THR A 315 13.39 -10.37 0.79
CA THR A 315 13.80 -11.58 0.06
C THR A 315 12.87 -11.96 -1.09
N ASN A 316 11.66 -11.41 -1.13
CA ASN A 316 10.66 -11.67 -2.15
C ASN A 316 10.61 -10.55 -3.21
N GLY A 317 11.41 -9.49 -3.05
CA GLY A 317 11.37 -8.32 -3.93
C GLY A 317 10.38 -7.24 -3.51
N ASP A 318 9.71 -7.39 -2.36
CA ASP A 318 8.73 -6.41 -1.88
C ASP A 318 9.43 -5.29 -1.09
N LEU A 319 8.93 -4.06 -1.22
CA LEU A 319 9.43 -2.93 -0.45
C LEU A 319 8.81 -2.88 0.95
N LYS A 320 9.66 -2.97 1.98
CA LYS A 320 9.23 -2.93 3.38
C LYS A 320 10.05 -1.96 4.20
N PHE A 321 9.38 -1.33 5.16
CA PHE A 321 10.04 -0.57 6.20
C PHE A 321 10.50 -1.50 7.33
N HIS A 322 11.76 -1.38 7.76
CA HIS A 322 12.24 -2.05 8.97
C HIS A 322 12.67 -1.04 10.03
N GLN A 323 12.47 -1.43 11.29
CA GLN A 323 12.89 -0.62 12.42
C GLN A 323 14.42 -0.38 12.39
N GLY A 324 14.82 0.88 12.60
CA GLY A 324 16.22 1.30 12.55
C GLY A 324 16.64 1.96 11.23
N TYR A 325 15.84 1.81 10.16
CA TYR A 325 16.07 2.55 8.93
C TYR A 325 15.73 4.04 9.07
N PRO A 326 16.30 4.91 8.21
CA PRO A 326 16.05 6.34 8.25
C PRO A 326 14.57 6.71 8.15
N VAL A 327 14.17 7.61 9.05
CA VAL A 327 12.83 8.20 9.12
C VAL A 327 13.00 9.70 9.35
N PHE A 328 12.38 10.51 8.50
CA PHE A 328 12.43 11.97 8.60
C PHE A 328 11.03 12.56 8.59
N ARG A 329 10.80 13.60 9.40
CA ARG A 329 9.60 14.43 9.32
C ARG A 329 9.85 15.63 8.42
N TYR A 330 8.82 16.07 7.72
CA TYR A 330 8.85 17.32 6.97
C TYR A 330 8.73 18.51 7.92
N ASP A 331 9.51 19.56 7.68
CA ASP A 331 9.39 20.85 8.36
C ASP A 331 8.81 21.91 7.40
N ASP A 332 7.63 22.43 7.74
CA ASP A 332 6.92 23.43 6.92
C ASP A 332 7.65 24.76 6.80
N ALA A 333 8.42 25.15 7.81
CA ALA A 333 9.04 26.47 7.83
C ALA A 333 10.26 26.52 6.90
N THR A 334 10.96 25.39 6.76
CA THR A 334 12.21 25.31 6.01
C THR A 334 12.10 24.47 4.74
N HIS A 335 10.99 23.75 4.54
CA HIS A 335 10.78 22.79 3.44
C HIS A 335 11.82 21.66 3.40
N VAL A 336 12.37 21.32 4.57
CA VAL A 336 13.43 20.33 4.76
C VAL A 336 12.92 19.13 5.57
N TYR A 337 13.45 17.96 5.25
CA TYR A 337 13.27 16.75 6.04
C TYR A 337 14.29 16.68 7.18
N VAL A 338 13.78 16.53 8.41
CA VAL A 338 14.58 16.46 9.63
C VAL A 338 14.38 15.09 10.26
N ARG A 339 15.48 14.46 10.71
CA ARG A 339 15.45 13.12 11.29
C ARG A 339 14.56 13.11 12.53
N VAL A 340 13.72 12.08 12.65
CA VAL A 340 12.84 11.86 13.81
C VAL A 340 13.57 11.24 14.97
#